data_AF-A0A521KB71-F1
#
_entry.id   AF-A0A521KB71-F1
#
_cell.length_a   1.000
_cell.length_b   1.000
_cell.length_c   1.000
_cell.angle_alpha   90.00
_cell.angle_beta   90.00
_cell.angle_gamma   90.00
#
_symmetry.space_group_name_H-M   'P 1'
#
loop_
_entity.id
_entity.type
_entity.pdbx_description
1 polymer ?
#
loop_
_entity_poly.entity_id
_entity_poly.type
_entity_poly.pdbx_seq_one_letter_code
_entity_poly.pdbx_strand_id
1 'polypeptide(L)' 'MNKRAIWYVAKGLEFIGMIVVLVGVLISMNEGLVQKDSLASMRYEFIGLGAGGLLFVVGWWIERSVGAR' A
#
# COMPACT_ATOMS: atom_id res chain seq x y z
N MET A 1 -1.65 20.70 -15.54
CA MET A 1 -1.44 20.48 -14.09
C MET A 1 -0.01 20.85 -13.72
N ASN A 2 0.20 21.53 -12.60
CA ASN A 2 1.54 21.91 -12.12
C ASN A 2 2.33 20.63 -11.74
N LYS A 3 3.59 20.51 -12.15
CA LYS A 3 4.46 19.36 -11.81
C LYS A 3 4.51 19.08 -10.30
N ARG A 4 4.46 20.14 -9.48
CA ARG A 4 4.39 20.03 -8.02
C ARG A 4 3.10 19.35 -7.53
N ALA A 5 1.96 19.69 -8.14
CA ALA A 5 0.68 19.09 -7.77
C ALA A 5 0.65 17.59 -8.09
N ILE A 6 1.19 17.18 -9.25
CA ILE A 6 1.28 15.77 -9.63
C ILE A 6 2.21 15.01 -8.66
N TRP A 7 3.33 15.63 -8.27
CA TRP A 7 4.25 15.05 -7.29
C TRP A 7 3.58 14.85 -5.91
N TYR A 8 2.81 15.83 -5.41
CA TYR A 8 2.06 15.66 -4.16
C TYR A 8 1.02 14.54 -4.24
N VAL A 9 0.34 14.39 -5.39
CA VAL A 9 -0.60 13.28 -5.61
C VAL A 9 0.15 11.93 -5.61
N ALA A 10 1.30 11.84 -6.27
CA ALA A 10 2.14 10.65 -6.27
C ALA A 10 2.57 10.26 -4.85
N LYS A 11 3.07 11.22 -4.06
CA LYS A 11 3.45 10.98 -2.66
C LYS A 11 2.26 10.63 -1.78
N GLY A 12 1.10 11.22 -2.03
CA GLY A 12 -0.14 10.85 -1.36
C GLY A 12 -0.52 9.38 -1.61
N LEU A 13 -0.44 8.93 -2.87
CA LEU A 13 -0.70 7.54 -3.24
C LEU A 13 0.30 6.56 -2.62
N GLU A 14 1.59 6.89 -2.60
CA GLU A 14 2.62 6.10 -1.90
C GLU A 14 2.34 5.98 -0.40
N PHE A 15 2.02 7.11 0.25
CA PHE A 15 1.75 7.15 1.68
C PHE A 15 0.50 6.35 2.05
N ILE A 16 -0.59 6.49 1.28
CA ILE A 16 -1.83 5.72 1.47
C ILE A 16 -1.55 4.23 1.23
N GLY A 17 -0.80 3.89 0.17
CA GLY A 17 -0.39 2.53 -0.12
C GLY A 17 0.35 1.88 1.04
N MET A 18 1.32 2.58 1.65
CA MET A 18 2.02 2.11 2.84
C MET A 18 1.08 1.90 4.03
N ILE A 19 0.13 2.81 4.28
CA ILE A 19 -0.83 2.64 5.38
C ILE A 19 -1.67 1.37 5.17
N VAL A 20 -2.17 1.14 3.96
CA VAL A 20 -2.97 -0.05 3.65
C VAL A 20 -2.16 -1.33 3.85
N VAL A 21 -0.89 -1.34 3.40
CA VAL A 21 0.04 -2.45 3.67
C VAL A 21 0.20 -2.66 5.17
N LEU A 22 0.47 -1.59 5.93
CA LEU A 22 0.71 -1.67 7.36
C LEU A 22 -0.50 -2.23 8.11
N VAL A 23 -1.71 -1.74 7.79
CA VAL A 23 -2.96 -2.22 8.38
C VAL A 23 -3.20 -3.68 8.00
N GLY A 24 -2.99 -4.07 6.75
CA GLY A 24 -3.13 -5.47 6.30
C GLY A 24 -2.19 -6.42 7.04
N VAL A 25 -0.92 -6.00 7.23
CA VAL A 25 0.06 -6.77 8.01
C VAL A 25 -0.33 -6.86 9.47
N LEU A 26 -0.78 -5.77 10.10
CA LEU A 26 -1.20 -5.79 11.50
C LEU A 26 -2.42 -6.70 11.73
N ILE A 27 -3.38 -6.69 10.80
CA ILE A 27 -4.54 -7.60 10.83
C ILE A 27 -4.07 -9.04 10.64
N SER A 28 -3.20 -9.31 9.67
CA SER A 28 -2.64 -10.65 9.45
C SER A 28 -1.92 -11.17 10.69
N MET A 29 -1.08 -10.35 11.32
CA MET A 29 -0.36 -10.71 12.54
C MET A 29 -1.34 -11.00 13.69
N ASN A 30 -2.39 -10.19 13.83
CA ASN A 30 -3.40 -10.42 14.85
C ASN A 30 -4.15 -11.73 14.59
N GLU A 31 -4.56 -12.00 13.36
CA GLU A 31 -5.19 -13.28 13.03
C GLU A 31 -4.22 -14.44 13.22
N GLY A 32 -3.03 -14.44 12.61
CA GLY A 32 -2.07 -15.53 12.70
C GLY A 32 -1.51 -15.80 14.11
N LEU A 33 -1.45 -14.79 14.99
CA LEU A 33 -0.94 -14.95 16.36
C LEU A 33 -2.05 -15.21 17.40
N VAL A 34 -3.27 -14.69 17.20
CA VAL A 34 -4.37 -14.76 18.18
C VAL A 34 -5.43 -15.79 17.78
N GLN A 35 -5.71 -15.98 16.50
CA GLN A 35 -6.69 -16.93 15.98
C GLN A 35 -5.96 -17.99 15.15
N LYS A 36 -5.96 -19.25 15.58
CA LYS A 36 -5.25 -20.36 14.90
C LYS A 36 -5.81 -20.72 13.51
N ASP A 37 -6.56 -19.83 12.86
CA ASP A 37 -7.15 -19.95 11.53
C ASP A 37 -6.21 -19.38 10.47
N SER A 38 -5.19 -20.16 10.09
CA SER A 38 -4.15 -19.72 9.15
C SER A 38 -4.64 -19.45 7.71
N LEU A 39 -5.87 -19.82 7.38
CA LEU A 39 -6.43 -19.66 6.04
C LEU A 39 -7.11 -18.31 5.85
N ALA A 40 -7.66 -17.73 6.94
CA ALA A 40 -8.30 -16.41 6.91
C ALA A 40 -7.24 -15.30 6.82
N SER A 41 -6.16 -15.42 7.57
CA SER A 41 -5.05 -14.46 7.59
C SER A 41 -4.40 -14.29 6.21
N MET A 42 -4.25 -15.37 5.44
CA MET A 42 -3.71 -15.32 4.07
C MET A 42 -4.54 -14.43 3.13
N ARG A 43 -5.87 -14.43 3.27
CA ARG A 43 -6.73 -13.61 2.40
C ARG A 43 -6.57 -12.12 2.71
N TYR A 44 -6.45 -11.76 3.98
CA TYR A 44 -6.24 -10.38 4.38
C TYR A 44 -4.83 -9.89 4.06
N GLU A 45 -3.80 -10.74 4.15
CA GLU A 45 -2.47 -10.43 3.63
C GLU A 45 -2.49 -10.14 2.14
N PHE A 46 -3.14 -11.01 1.35
CA PHE A 46 -3.15 -10.86 -0.09
C PHE A 46 -3.85 -9.56 -0.52
N ILE A 47 -4.93 -9.19 0.16
CA ILE A 47 -5.66 -7.94 -0.10
C ILE A 47 -4.87 -6.73 0.39
N GLY A 48 -4.32 -6.78 1.60
CA GLY A 48 -3.56 -5.66 2.19
C GLY A 48 -2.26 -5.37 1.45
N LEU A 49 -1.48 -6.42 1.17
CA LEU A 49 -0.23 -6.33 0.39
C LEU A 49 -0.51 -6.03 -1.07
N GLY A 50 -1.53 -6.67 -1.66
CA GLY A 50 -1.89 -6.47 -3.06
C GLY A 50 -2.41 -5.07 -3.35
N ALA A 51 -3.43 -4.62 -2.60
CA ALA A 51 -4.04 -3.31 -2.81
C ALA A 51 -3.10 -2.17 -2.37
N GLY A 52 -2.45 -2.31 -1.21
CA GLY A 52 -1.51 -1.31 -0.71
C GLY A 52 -0.24 -1.24 -1.57
N GLY A 53 0.28 -2.39 -2.01
CA GLY A 53 1.42 -2.46 -2.93
C GLY A 53 1.11 -1.87 -4.30
N LEU A 54 -0.08 -2.12 -4.85
CA LEU A 54 -0.52 -1.49 -6.10
C LEU A 54 -0.59 0.03 -5.99
N LEU A 55 -1.20 0.56 -4.93
CA LEU A 55 -1.28 2.00 -4.68
C LEU A 55 0.12 2.64 -4.59
N PHE A 56 1.04 1.95 -3.91
CA PHE A 56 2.42 2.39 -3.80
C PHE A 56 3.14 2.40 -5.16
N VAL A 57 3.04 1.31 -5.92
CA VAL A 57 3.67 1.19 -7.24
C VAL A 57 3.12 2.23 -8.23
N VAL A 58 1.81 2.50 -8.19
CA VAL A 58 1.18 3.53 -9.02
C VAL A 58 1.68 4.92 -8.64
N GLY A 59 1.73 5.25 -7.34
CA GLY A 59 2.30 6.52 -6.88
C GLY A 59 3.76 6.70 -7.32
N TRP A 60 4.57 5.65 -7.15
CA TRP A 60 5.97 5.63 -7.56
C TRP A 60 6.17 5.77 -9.07
N TRP A 61 5.34 5.10 -9.87
CA TRP A 61 5.40 5.20 -11.33
C TRP A 61 5.02 6.61 -11.82
N ILE A 62 4.04 7.24 -11.17
CA ILE A 62 3.67 8.64 -11.45
C ILE A 62 4.83 9.58 -11.08
N GLU A 63 5.47 9.42 -9.92
CA GLU A 63 6.64 10.22 -9.53
C GLU A 63 7.77 10.10 -10.57
N ARG A 64 8.09 8.87 -10.98
CA ARG A 64 9.10 8.58 -12.00
C ARG A 64 8.77 9.23 -13.35
N SER A 65 7.51 9.21 -13.74
CA SER A 65 7.04 9.76 -15.02
C SER A 65 7.10 11.29 -15.07
N VAL A 66 7.01 11.97 -13.92
CA VAL A 66 7.11 13.44 -13.82
C VAL A 66 8.57 13.92 -13.87
N GLY A 67 9.55 13.01 -13.78
CA GLY A 67 10.96 13.35 -13.77
C GLY A 67 11.36 14.15 -12.53
N ALA A 68 10.59 14.03 -11.45
CA ALA A 68 10.95 14.58 -10.15
C ALA A 68 12.04 13.69 -9.55
N ARG A 69 13.29 13.98 -9.89
CA ARG A 69 14.46 13.43 -9.21
C ARG A 69 15.37 14.57 -8.81
#